data_AF-A0A2D9LVS6-F1
#
_entry.id   AF-A0A2D9LVS6-F1
#
_cell.length_a   1.000
_cell.length_b   1.000
_cell.length_c   1.000
_cell.angle_alpha   90.00
_cell.angle_beta   90.00
_cell.angle_gamma   90.00
#
_symmetry.space_group_name_H-M   'P 1'
#
loop_
_entity.id
_entity.type
_entity.pdbx_description
1 polymer ?
#
loop_
_entity_poly.entity_id
_entity_poly.type
_entity_poly.pdbx_seq_one_letter_code
_entity_poly.pdbx_strand_id
1 'polypeptide(L)'
;MSALALATSRIRLGTLVLCNTHRSPALTAKMVATLDQLSGGRLDLGIGTGWRKSEQEIYGLSWQDDIPTRIAMFEEGLLLMQRLFSGERVSFDGEFYNLEGAMSQP
;
A
#
# COMPACT_ATOMS: atom_id res chain seq x y z
N MET A 1 -0.45 -2.73 13.90
CA MET A 1 -0.69 -1.30 14.09
C MET A 1 -2.10 -0.99 14.62
N SER A 2 -3.17 -1.65 14.17
CA SER A 2 -4.54 -1.35 14.63
C SER A 2 -4.74 -1.39 16.15
N ALA A 3 -4.09 -2.35 16.84
CA ALA A 3 -4.11 -2.38 18.32
C ALA A 3 -3.51 -1.11 18.95
N LEU A 4 -2.40 -0.60 18.41
CA LEU A 4 -1.78 0.66 18.87
C LEU A 4 -2.66 1.88 18.54
N ALA A 5 -3.37 1.84 17.41
CA ALA A 5 -4.30 2.90 17.02
C ALA A 5 -5.43 3.06 18.04
N LEU A 6 -5.97 1.95 18.55
CA LEU A 6 -7.02 1.97 19.57
C LEU A 6 -6.47 2.24 20.99
N ALA A 7 -5.26 1.77 21.29
CA ALA A 7 -4.66 1.93 22.61
C ALA A 7 -4.07 3.34 22.86
N THR A 8 -4.00 4.20 21.84
CA THR A 8 -3.37 5.52 21.93
C THR A 8 -4.22 6.58 21.25
N SER A 9 -4.16 7.83 21.72
CA SER A 9 -4.98 8.94 21.19
C SER A 9 -4.18 10.08 20.56
N ARG A 10 -2.86 10.17 20.82
CA ARG A 10 -2.03 11.32 20.38
C ARG A 10 -0.86 10.96 19.46
N ILE A 11 -0.19 9.84 19.72
CA ILE A 11 1.03 9.49 18.95
C ILE A 11 0.67 9.18 17.49
N ARG A 12 1.54 9.54 16.56
CA ARG A 12 1.42 9.11 15.16
C ARG A 12 1.91 7.67 15.01
N LEU A 13 1.35 6.94 14.05
CA LEU A 13 1.70 5.56 13.75
C LEU A 13 2.30 5.51 12.36
N GLY A 14 3.56 5.07 12.25
CA GLY A 14 4.29 5.04 10.99
C GLY A 14 4.72 3.64 10.59
N THR A 15 4.74 3.36 9.29
CA THR A 15 5.45 2.20 8.71
C THR A 15 6.84 2.61 8.22
N LEU A 16 7.87 1.79 8.47
CA LEU A 16 9.25 2.08 8.05
C LEU A 16 9.93 0.85 7.43
N VAL A 17 9.75 0.56 6.15
CA VAL A 17 8.63 0.97 5.28
C VAL A 17 7.89 -0.30 4.83
N LEU A 18 6.62 -0.20 4.46
CA LEU A 18 5.96 -1.28 3.72
C LEU A 18 6.66 -1.46 2.36
N CYS A 19 6.69 -2.68 1.81
CA CYS A 19 7.16 -2.86 0.44
C CYS A 19 5.99 -3.04 -0.51
N ASN A 20 6.03 -2.27 -1.60
CA ASN A 20 4.97 -2.20 -2.61
C ASN A 20 4.61 -3.58 -3.20
N THR A 21 5.59 -4.46 -3.39
CA THR A 21 5.39 -5.77 -4.01
C THR A 21 4.93 -6.88 -3.05
N HIS A 22 4.78 -6.59 -1.75
CA HIS A 22 4.32 -7.61 -0.80
C HIS A 22 2.82 -7.92 -0.93
N ARG A 23 2.03 -6.97 -1.44
CA ARG A 23 0.57 -7.09 -1.58
C ARG A 23 0.13 -6.22 -2.75
N SER A 24 -1.06 -6.48 -3.29
CA SER A 24 -1.69 -5.56 -4.24
C SER A 24 -1.71 -4.12 -3.65
N PRO A 25 -1.34 -3.08 -4.41
CA PRO A 25 -1.46 -1.70 -3.97
C PRO A 25 -2.92 -1.34 -3.62
N ALA A 26 -3.89 -1.91 -4.34
CA ALA A 26 -5.31 -1.69 -4.06
C ALA A 26 -5.72 -2.24 -2.69
N LEU A 27 -5.28 -3.45 -2.36
CA LEU A 27 -5.52 -4.05 -1.05
C LEU A 27 -4.78 -3.25 0.05
N THR A 28 -3.57 -2.79 -0.23
CA THR A 28 -2.81 -1.93 0.69
C THR A 28 -3.53 -0.62 0.96
N ALA A 29 -4.08 0.04 -0.07
CA ALA A 29 -4.90 1.24 0.08
C ALA A 29 -6.11 1.00 0.98
N LYS A 30 -6.88 -0.07 0.75
CA LYS A 30 -8.04 -0.42 1.60
C LYS A 30 -7.64 -0.60 3.07
N MET A 31 -6.55 -1.33 3.34
CA MET A 31 -6.07 -1.53 4.71
C MET A 31 -5.58 -0.24 5.36
N VAL A 32 -4.90 0.63 4.61
CA VAL A 32 -4.43 1.93 5.06
C VAL A 32 -5.63 2.83 5.39
N ALA A 33 -6.64 2.90 4.52
CA ALA A 33 -7.86 3.67 4.76
C ALA A 33 -8.59 3.22 6.03
N THR A 34 -8.74 1.90 6.23
CA THR A 34 -9.33 1.35 7.47
C THR A 34 -8.50 1.73 8.71
N LEU A 35 -7.17 1.60 8.64
CA LEU A 35 -6.31 1.94 9.78
C LEU A 35 -6.29 3.44 10.06
N ASP A 36 -6.31 4.28 9.04
CA ASP A 36 -6.35 5.73 9.17
C ASP A 36 -7.61 6.17 9.93
N GLN A 37 -8.77 5.61 9.56
CA GLN A 37 -10.03 5.81 10.29
C GLN A 37 -9.96 5.33 11.74
N LEU A 38 -9.46 4.11 11.99
CA LEU A 38 -9.30 3.60 13.35
C LEU A 38 -8.34 4.47 14.19
N SER A 39 -7.35 5.09 13.55
CA SER A 39 -6.40 5.96 14.21
C SER A 39 -6.89 7.40 14.40
N GLY A 40 -7.94 7.83 13.68
CA GLY A 40 -8.38 9.21 13.61
C GLY A 40 -7.38 10.12 12.87
N GLY A 41 -6.85 9.68 11.72
CA GLY A 41 -5.95 10.49 10.89
C GLY A 41 -4.50 10.54 11.37
N ARG A 42 -4.07 9.61 12.23
CA ARG A 42 -2.73 9.58 12.84
C ARG A 42 -1.74 8.68 12.11
N LEU A 43 -2.11 8.15 10.96
CA LEU A 43 -1.28 7.24 10.19
C LEU A 43 -0.29 8.00 9.29
N ASP A 44 0.98 7.60 9.34
CA ASP A 44 2.03 7.93 8.38
C ASP A 44 2.35 6.70 7.54
N LEU A 45 1.98 6.71 6.26
CA LEU A 45 2.29 5.61 5.35
C LEU A 45 3.70 5.76 4.77
N GLY A 46 4.68 5.11 5.41
CA GLY A 46 5.97 4.87 4.77
C GLY A 46 5.93 3.61 3.92
N ILE A 47 6.14 3.77 2.62
CA ILE A 47 6.16 2.68 1.62
C ILE A 47 7.36 2.86 0.69
N GLY A 48 7.94 1.74 0.23
CA GLY A 48 9.05 1.75 -0.72
C GLY A 48 9.00 0.56 -1.69
N THR A 49 9.97 0.52 -2.58
CA THR A 49 10.07 -0.50 -3.64
C THR A 49 10.34 -1.91 -3.10
N GLY A 50 10.86 -2.04 -1.87
CA GLY A 50 11.40 -3.28 -1.31
C GLY A 50 12.91 -3.39 -1.48
N TRP A 51 13.55 -4.38 -0.85
CA TRP A 51 15.01 -4.53 -0.96
C TRP A 51 15.50 -5.97 -0.81
N ARG A 52 14.75 -6.82 -0.11
CA ARG A 52 15.22 -8.16 0.28
C ARG A 52 14.56 -9.27 -0.54
N LYS A 53 15.19 -9.66 -1.64
CA LYS A 53 14.75 -10.76 -2.52
C LYS A 53 14.44 -12.05 -1.75
N SER A 54 15.37 -12.48 -0.91
CA SER A 54 15.22 -13.75 -0.15
C SER A 54 14.01 -13.77 0.77
N GLU A 55 13.64 -12.64 1.36
CA GLU A 55 12.44 -12.55 2.20
C GLU A 55 11.16 -12.73 1.38
N GLN A 56 11.08 -12.10 0.21
CA GLN A 56 9.93 -12.25 -0.69
C GLN A 56 9.80 -13.70 -1.18
N GLU A 57 10.90 -14.31 -1.59
CA GLU A 57 10.93 -15.71 -2.05
C GLU A 57 10.51 -16.68 -0.94
N ILE A 58 10.99 -16.49 0.30
CA ILE A 58 10.59 -17.31 1.46
C ILE A 58 9.08 -17.19 1.72
N TYR A 59 8.49 -16.00 1.51
CA TYR A 59 7.05 -15.79 1.63
C TYR A 59 6.25 -16.21 0.39
N GLY A 60 6.89 -16.80 -0.62
CA GLY A 60 6.24 -17.25 -1.85
C GLY A 60 5.79 -16.11 -2.77
N LEU A 61 6.40 -14.93 -2.63
CA LEU A 61 6.10 -13.75 -3.43
C LEU A 61 7.09 -13.63 -4.60
N SER A 62 6.59 -13.16 -5.74
CA SER A 62 7.44 -12.92 -6.91
C SER A 62 8.38 -11.73 -6.67
N TRP A 63 9.64 -11.90 -7.07
CA TRP A 63 10.63 -10.83 -7.10
C TRP A 63 10.87 -10.37 -8.53
N GLN A 64 11.04 -9.06 -8.72
CA GLN A 64 11.48 -8.47 -9.99
C GLN A 64 12.95 -8.07 -9.89
N ASP A 65 13.81 -8.67 -10.69
CA ASP A 65 15.26 -8.39 -10.63
C ASP A 65 15.63 -7.04 -11.27
N ASP A 66 14.82 -6.56 -12.21
CA ASP A 66 15.06 -5.27 -12.87
C ASP A 66 14.66 -4.09 -11.97
N ILE A 67 15.65 -3.28 -11.59
CA ILE A 67 15.48 -2.13 -10.69
C ILE A 67 14.57 -1.05 -11.32
N PRO A 68 14.79 -0.60 -12.58
CA PRO A 68 13.88 0.32 -13.24
C PRO A 68 12.43 -0.14 -13.23
N THR A 69 12.17 -1.42 -13.56
CA THR A 69 10.82 -1.99 -13.54
C THR A 69 10.22 -1.92 -12.13
N ARG A 70 10.98 -2.23 -11.08
CA ARG A 70 10.48 -2.11 -9.69
C ARG A 70 10.16 -0.68 -9.28
N ILE A 71 10.90 0.30 -9.79
CA ILE A 71 10.59 1.72 -9.58
C ILE A 71 9.30 2.09 -10.30
N ALA A 72 9.13 1.66 -11.56
CA ALA A 72 7.92 1.91 -12.34
C ALA A 72 6.68 1.27 -11.68
N MET A 73 6.79 0.02 -11.21
CA MET A 73 5.76 -0.63 -10.39
C MET A 73 5.44 0.18 -9.12
N PHE A 74 6.42 0.79 -8.48
CA PHE A 74 6.18 1.60 -7.29
C PHE A 74 5.47 2.91 -7.61
N GLU A 75 5.88 3.61 -8.66
CA GLU A 75 5.23 4.84 -9.13
C GLU A 75 3.77 4.59 -9.54
N GLU A 76 3.51 3.53 -10.31
CA GLU A 76 2.15 3.15 -10.71
C GLU A 76 1.30 2.75 -9.50
N GLY A 77 1.89 1.98 -8.57
CA GLY A 77 1.23 1.59 -7.33
C GLY A 77 0.85 2.80 -6.47
N LEU A 78 1.73 3.80 -6.35
CA LEU A 78 1.45 5.05 -5.64
C LEU A 78 0.30 5.82 -6.30
N LEU A 79 0.29 5.95 -7.62
CA LEU A 79 -0.78 6.62 -8.36
C LEU A 79 -2.12 5.91 -8.13
N LEU A 80 -2.14 4.59 -8.20
CA LEU A 80 -3.33 3.78 -7.94
C LEU A 80 -3.86 3.97 -6.51
N MET A 81 -2.96 3.92 -5.52
CA MET A 81 -3.33 4.15 -4.12
C MET A 81 -3.90 5.55 -3.90
N GLN A 82 -3.29 6.59 -4.48
CA GLN A 82 -3.80 7.96 -4.41
C GLN A 82 -5.21 8.08 -4.99
N ARG A 83 -5.47 7.46 -6.14
CA ARG A 83 -6.83 7.43 -6.72
C ARG A 83 -7.81 6.74 -5.80
N LEU A 84 -7.45 5.60 -5.21
CA LEU A 84 -8.33 4.89 -4.27
C LEU A 84 -8.60 5.71 -3.00
N PHE A 85 -7.63 6.49 -2.51
CA PHE A 85 -7.82 7.37 -1.37
C PHE A 85 -8.77 8.55 -1.63
N SER A 86 -9.14 8.84 -2.88
CA SER A 86 -10.19 9.81 -3.19
C SER A 86 -11.58 9.38 -2.67
N GLY A 87 -11.78 8.08 -2.41
CA GLY A 87 -13.08 7.51 -2.04
C GLY A 87 -14.01 7.23 -3.23
N GLU A 88 -13.61 7.57 -4.44
CA GLU A 88 -14.38 7.31 -5.66
C GLU A 88 -14.21 5.86 -6.15
N ARG A 89 -15.07 5.46 -7.09
CA ARG A 89 -14.91 4.20 -7.82
C ARG A 89 -13.80 4.37 -8.86
N VAL A 90 -12.77 3.54 -8.77
CA VAL A 90 -11.58 3.58 -9.61
C VAL A 90 -11.54 2.35 -10.52
N SER A 91 -11.57 2.58 -11.83
CA SER A 91 -11.00 1.67 -12.81
C SER A 91 -9.60 2.16 -13.18
N PHE A 92 -8.67 1.25 -13.31
CA PHE A 92 -7.27 1.55 -13.57
C PHE A 92 -6.73 0.52 -14.57
N ASP A 93 -6.28 1.00 -15.72
CA ASP A 93 -5.67 0.20 -16.79
C ASP A 93 -4.19 0.58 -16.84
N GLY A 94 -3.39 -0.18 -16.11
CA GLY A 94 -1.98 0.07 -15.85
C GLY A 94 -1.09 -1.01 -16.44
N GLU A 95 0.20 -0.72 -16.53
CA GLU A 95 1.18 -1.70 -17.03
C GLU A 95 1.33 -2.86 -16.03
N PHE A 96 1.29 -2.55 -14.73
CA PHE A 96 1.54 -3.52 -13.66
C PHE A 96 0.28 -3.86 -12.86
N TYR A 97 -0.66 -2.94 -12.74
CA TYR A 97 -1.87 -3.10 -11.94
C TYR A 97 -3.10 -2.75 -12.75
N ASN A 98 -4.09 -3.64 -12.68
CA ASN A 98 -5.36 -3.47 -13.36
C ASN A 98 -6.49 -3.62 -12.36
N LEU A 99 -7.43 -2.67 -12.36
CA LEU A 99 -8.63 -2.68 -11.53
C LEU A 99 -9.85 -2.32 -12.38
N GLU A 100 -10.95 -3.00 -12.09
CA GLU A 100 -12.25 -2.68 -12.67
C GLU A 100 -13.22 -2.31 -11.56
N GLY A 101 -13.60 -1.03 -11.51
CA GLY A 101 -14.63 -0.54 -10.59
C GLY A 101 -14.31 -0.74 -9.10
N ALA A 102 -13.04 -0.77 -8.70
CA ALA A 102 -12.62 -0.90 -7.31
C ALA A 102 -12.97 0.36 -6.50
N MET A 103 -13.12 0.23 -5.19
CA MET A 103 -13.42 1.36 -4.31
C MET A 103 -12.79 1.14 -2.94
N SER A 104 -12.26 2.21 -2.34
CA SER A 104 -11.68 2.18 -0.99
C SER A 104 -12.50 3.03 -0.02
N GLN A 105 -13.74 2.60 0.25
CA GLN A 105 -14.47 3.08 1.44
C GLN A 105 -13.87 2.43 2.69
N PRO A 106 -13.78 3.08 3.84
CA PRO A 106 -13.51 2.40 5.11
C PRO A 106 -14.52 1.30 5.41
#